data_AF-A0A433PHD1-F1
#
_entry.id   AF-A0A433PHD1-F1
#
_cell.length_a   1.000
_cell.length_b   1.000
_cell.length_c   1.000
_cell.angle_alpha   90.00
_cell.angle_beta   90.00
_cell.angle_gamma   90.00
#
_symmetry.space_group_name_H-M   'P 1'
#
loop_
_entity.id
_entity.type
_entity.pdbx_description
1 polymer ?
#
loop_
_entity_poly.entity_id
_entity_poly.type
_entity_poly.pdbx_seq_one_letter_code
_entity_poly.pdbx_strand_id
1 'polypeptide(L)'
;MPFVLENVVRPNILALKPYRCARNDYSEGILLDANENAYGPSLPSGDSANLNRYPDPAQHLVKTAVVALRGLRGVENLFLGVGSDEVLITPPTYAMYSVSAQINDVEVVKVNLDVEDGKFQIKPGE
;
A
#
# COMPACT_ATOMS: atom_id res chain seq x y z
N MET A 1 -35.81 -20.12 -4.78
CA MET A 1 -35.37 -19.11 -3.78
C MET A 1 -34.62 -18.03 -4.53
N PRO A 2 -34.82 -16.73 -4.21
CA PRO A 2 -34.06 -15.66 -4.84
C PRO A 2 -32.59 -15.72 -4.41
N PHE A 3 -31.69 -15.33 -5.31
CA PHE A 3 -30.28 -15.12 -5.00
C PHE A 3 -30.13 -13.90 -4.08
N VAL A 4 -29.34 -14.03 -3.02
CA VAL A 4 -29.04 -12.98 -2.04
C VAL A 4 -27.52 -12.84 -1.98
N LEU A 5 -26.99 -11.70 -2.42
CA LEU A 5 -25.55 -11.47 -2.57
C LEU A 5 -24.81 -11.55 -1.22
N GLU A 6 -25.44 -11.03 -0.17
CA GLU A 6 -24.91 -10.96 1.19
C GLU A 6 -24.60 -12.36 1.75
N ASN A 7 -25.29 -13.40 1.27
CA ASN A 7 -25.07 -14.78 1.71
C ASN A 7 -23.83 -15.42 1.07
N VAL A 8 -23.26 -14.84 0.01
CA VAL A 8 -22.08 -15.37 -0.69
C VAL A 8 -20.84 -14.50 -0.53
N VAL A 9 -20.98 -13.28 0.00
CA VAL A 9 -19.85 -12.38 0.29
C VAL A 9 -19.27 -12.74 1.66
N ARG A 10 -17.93 -12.73 1.77
CA ARG A 10 -17.25 -12.97 3.05
C ARG A 10 -17.63 -11.89 4.08
N PRO A 11 -17.89 -12.25 5.35
CA PRO A 11 -18.31 -11.28 6.36
C PRO A 11 -17.34 -10.11 6.55
N ASN A 12 -16.02 -10.37 6.53
CA ASN A 12 -14.99 -9.33 6.65
C ASN A 12 -15.03 -8.34 5.48
N ILE A 13 -15.31 -8.80 4.26
CA ILE A 13 -15.43 -7.97 3.06
C ILE A 13 -16.73 -7.16 3.11
N LEU A 14 -17.83 -7.76 3.54
CA LEU A 14 -19.11 -7.07 3.68
C LEU A 14 -19.04 -5.93 4.73
N ALA A 15 -18.29 -6.13 5.80
CA ALA A 15 -18.06 -5.14 6.85
C ALA A 15 -16.92 -4.15 6.55
N LEU A 16 -16.14 -4.37 5.47
CA LEU A 16 -14.96 -3.58 5.15
C LEU A 16 -15.35 -2.12 4.86
N LYS A 17 -14.68 -1.19 5.54
CA LYS A 17 -14.73 0.24 5.17
C LYS A 17 -13.65 0.48 4.12
N PRO A 18 -14.01 0.91 2.89
CA PRO A 18 -13.03 1.13 1.84
C PRO A 18 -12.07 2.25 2.22
N TYR A 19 -10.82 2.10 1.81
CA TYR A 19 -9.85 3.18 1.94
C TYR A 19 -10.29 4.40 1.12
N ARG A 20 -10.20 5.58 1.72
CA ARG A 20 -10.38 6.86 1.03
C ARG A 20 -9.02 7.53 0.88
N CYS A 21 -8.61 7.78 -0.35
CA CYS A 21 -7.45 8.61 -0.65
C CYS A 21 -7.88 10.08 -0.76
N ALA A 22 -6.91 10.99 -0.65
CA ALA A 22 -7.17 12.44 -0.69
C ALA A 22 -7.85 12.90 -1.99
N ARG A 23 -7.58 12.23 -3.12
CA ARG A 23 -8.17 12.53 -4.44
C ARG A 23 -9.64 12.13 -4.58
N ASN A 24 -10.17 11.30 -3.69
CA ASN A 24 -11.60 11.04 -3.63
C ASN A 24 -12.39 12.23 -3.04
N ASP A 25 -11.71 13.08 -2.27
CA ASP A 25 -12.34 14.19 -1.54
C ASP A 25 -12.09 15.53 -2.23
N TYR A 26 -10.89 15.71 -2.82
CA TYR A 26 -10.50 16.94 -3.51
C TYR A 26 -9.73 16.63 -4.80
N SER A 27 -10.21 17.16 -5.92
CA SER A 27 -9.60 17.00 -7.25
C SER A 27 -9.14 18.32 -7.88
N GLU A 28 -9.43 19.46 -7.25
CA GLU A 28 -9.17 20.80 -7.80
C GLU A 28 -8.60 21.74 -6.73
N GLY A 29 -7.88 22.78 -7.17
CA GLY A 29 -7.29 23.80 -6.31
C GLY A 29 -5.84 23.54 -5.94
N ILE A 30 -5.41 24.05 -4.78
CA ILE A 30 -4.07 23.81 -4.23
C ILE A 30 -4.10 22.49 -3.47
N LEU A 31 -3.44 21.47 -4.02
CA LEU A 31 -3.46 20.10 -3.51
C LEU A 31 -2.17 19.79 -2.75
N LEU A 32 -2.24 19.74 -1.41
CA LEU A 32 -1.09 19.50 -0.49
C LEU A 32 -1.40 18.41 0.56
N ASP A 33 -2.19 17.41 0.17
CA ASP A 33 -2.85 16.43 1.03
C ASP A 33 -2.47 14.97 0.74
N ALA A 34 -1.72 14.70 -0.34
CA ALA A 34 -1.43 13.34 -0.81
C ALA A 34 0.07 12.99 -0.96
N ASN A 35 0.99 13.85 -0.50
CA ASN A 35 2.45 13.69 -0.67
C ASN A 35 2.88 13.46 -2.14
N GLU A 36 2.13 14.01 -3.10
CA GLU A 36 2.41 13.91 -4.53
C GLU A 36 3.59 14.83 -4.93
N ASN A 37 4.29 14.46 -6.00
CA ASN A 37 5.35 15.31 -6.55
C ASN A 37 4.74 16.46 -7.39
N ALA A 38 4.84 17.70 -6.90
CA ALA A 38 4.31 18.89 -7.57
C ALA A 38 4.99 19.22 -8.91
N TYR A 39 6.19 18.71 -9.17
CA TYR A 39 6.93 18.97 -10.41
C TYR A 39 6.50 18.09 -11.59
N GLY A 40 5.64 17.08 -11.37
CA GLY A 40 5.20 16.14 -12.40
C GLY A 40 6.18 15.00 -12.67
N PRO A 41 5.88 14.14 -13.66
CA PRO A 41 6.72 12.99 -14.00
C PRO A 41 8.03 13.42 -14.66
N SER A 42 9.11 12.69 -14.38
CA SER A 42 10.42 12.93 -15.00
C SER A 42 10.54 12.37 -16.42
N LEU A 43 9.61 11.51 -16.83
CA LEU A 43 9.60 10.92 -18.16
C LEU A 43 8.78 11.80 -19.12
N PRO A 44 9.25 12.00 -20.37
CA PRO A 44 8.46 12.67 -21.38
C PRO A 44 7.17 11.88 -21.65
N SER A 45 6.05 12.58 -21.77
CA SER A 45 4.75 12.01 -22.10
C SER A 45 4.81 11.39 -23.49
N GLY A 46 4.88 10.07 -23.65
CA GLY A 46 4.74 9.49 -24.98
C GLY A 46 5.31 8.12 -25.30
N ASP A 47 5.84 7.34 -24.37
CA ASP A 47 6.22 5.97 -24.72
C ASP A 47 4.97 5.11 -24.88
N SER A 48 4.52 4.99 -26.13
CA SER A 48 3.67 3.91 -26.63
C SER A 48 4.49 2.62 -26.59
N ALA A 49 4.73 2.12 -25.38
CA ALA A 49 5.25 0.77 -25.18
C ALA A 49 4.32 -0.23 -25.88
N ASN A 50 4.80 -1.45 -26.13
CA ASN A 50 3.99 -2.57 -26.61
C ASN A 50 2.97 -3.02 -25.53
N LEU A 51 2.00 -2.16 -25.20
CA LEU A 51 0.98 -2.34 -24.16
C LEU A 51 0.02 -3.50 -24.46
N ASN A 52 0.10 -4.07 -25.66
CA ASN A 52 -0.60 -5.28 -26.08
C ASN A 52 0.08 -6.58 -25.64
N ARG A 53 1.21 -6.50 -24.93
CA ARG A 53 1.94 -7.64 -24.38
C ARG A 53 2.09 -7.49 -22.87
N TYR A 54 1.98 -8.61 -22.17
CA TYR A 54 2.26 -8.64 -20.74
C TYR A 54 3.72 -8.24 -20.48
N PRO A 55 3.99 -7.44 -19.45
CA PRO A 55 5.35 -7.15 -19.03
C PRO A 55 6.03 -8.42 -18.51
N ASP A 56 7.37 -8.38 -18.37
CA ASP A 56 8.14 -9.45 -17.72
C ASP A 56 7.59 -9.69 -16.29
N PRO A 57 7.02 -10.87 -15.99
CA PRO A 57 6.44 -11.15 -14.68
C PRO A 57 7.48 -11.15 -13.56
N ALA A 58 8.75 -11.40 -13.86
CA ALA A 58 9.83 -11.40 -12.88
C ALA A 58 10.45 -10.00 -12.67
N GLN A 59 10.09 -9.03 -13.52
CA GLN A 59 10.44 -7.62 -13.43
C GLN A 59 11.97 -7.37 -13.33
N HIS A 60 12.77 -8.14 -14.09
CA HIS A 60 14.23 -8.16 -13.93
C HIS A 60 14.87 -6.77 -14.08
N LEU A 61 14.52 -6.03 -15.14
CA LEU A 61 15.09 -4.72 -15.41
C LEU A 61 14.85 -3.72 -14.26
N VAL A 62 13.63 -3.72 -13.71
CA VAL A 62 13.26 -2.85 -12.59
C VAL A 62 14.01 -3.26 -11.33
N LYS A 63 14.05 -4.56 -11.02
CA LYS A 63 14.77 -5.06 -9.84
C LYS A 63 16.26 -4.74 -9.91
N THR A 64 16.90 -4.94 -11.06
CA THR A 64 18.31 -4.60 -11.27
C THR A 64 18.56 -3.10 -11.06
N ALA A 65 17.72 -2.23 -11.61
CA ALA A 65 17.85 -0.79 -11.42
C ALA A 65 17.69 -0.38 -9.95
N VAL A 66 16.72 -0.96 -9.23
CA VAL A 66 16.49 -0.69 -7.80
C VAL A 66 17.66 -1.19 -6.94
N VAL A 67 18.18 -2.39 -7.21
CA VAL A 67 19.36 -2.94 -6.53
C VAL A 67 20.55 -2.03 -6.68
N ALA A 68 20.83 -1.54 -7.89
CA ALA A 68 21.91 -0.59 -8.15
C ALA A 68 21.67 0.74 -7.42
N LEU A 69 20.46 1.30 -7.48
CA LEU A 69 20.10 2.56 -6.83
C LEU A 69 20.19 2.49 -5.29
N ARG A 70 19.84 1.35 -4.70
CA ARG A 70 19.82 1.13 -3.25
C ARG A 70 21.09 0.48 -2.69
N GLY A 71 22.04 0.10 -3.55
CA GLY A 71 23.27 -0.58 -3.14
C GLY A 71 23.03 -1.96 -2.51
N LEU A 72 22.02 -2.69 -3.00
CA LEU A 72 21.73 -4.05 -2.50
C LEU A 72 22.73 -5.07 -3.09
N ARG A 73 22.86 -6.22 -2.43
CA ARG A 73 23.81 -7.28 -2.84
C ARG A 73 23.40 -8.00 -4.13
N GLY A 74 22.09 -8.08 -4.41
CA GLY A 74 21.55 -8.75 -5.58
C GLY A 74 20.02 -8.67 -5.65
N VAL A 75 19.46 -9.13 -6.77
CA VAL A 75 18.02 -9.09 -7.07
C VAL A 75 17.21 -10.07 -6.21
N GLU A 76 17.86 -11.11 -5.71
CA GLU A 76 17.32 -12.08 -4.77
C GLU A 76 17.02 -11.48 -3.39
N ASN A 77 17.65 -10.34 -3.06
CA ASN A 77 17.38 -9.59 -1.83
C ASN A 77 16.22 -8.60 -1.97
N LEU A 78 15.55 -8.56 -3.12
CA LEU A 78 14.46 -7.65 -3.40
C LEU A 78 13.20 -8.45 -3.79
N PHE A 79 12.22 -8.42 -2.90
CA PHE A 79 10.89 -8.95 -3.19
C PHE A 79 9.92 -7.82 -3.53
N LEU A 80 9.12 -8.04 -4.57
CA LEU A 80 7.99 -7.21 -4.93
C LEU A 80 6.78 -8.15 -4.90
N GLY A 81 5.99 -8.08 -3.84
CA GLY A 81 4.82 -8.92 -3.70
C GLY A 81 3.98 -8.56 -2.49
N VAL A 82 2.90 -9.30 -2.32
CA VAL A 82 1.84 -9.05 -1.35
C VAL A 82 1.79 -10.16 -0.30
N GLY A 83 1.58 -9.76 0.94
CA GLY A 83 1.14 -10.65 2.01
C GLY A 83 2.24 -11.07 2.99
N SER A 84 1.82 -11.15 4.25
CA SER A 84 2.46 -11.81 5.38
C SER A 84 1.33 -12.56 6.10
N ASP A 85 1.65 -13.63 6.83
CA ASP A 85 0.64 -14.42 7.54
C ASP A 85 -0.03 -13.61 8.67
N GLU A 86 0.74 -12.71 9.28
CA GLU A 86 0.30 -11.73 10.29
C GLU A 86 1.05 -10.40 10.06
N VAL A 87 0.44 -9.28 10.46
CA VAL A 87 1.11 -7.97 10.39
C VAL A 87 1.05 -7.25 11.74
N LEU A 88 2.21 -6.78 12.19
CA LEU A 88 2.32 -5.84 13.29
C LEU A 88 2.46 -4.42 12.73
N ILE A 89 1.69 -3.48 13.27
CA ILE A 89 1.76 -2.06 12.93
C ILE A 89 1.88 -1.19 14.18
N THR A 90 2.37 0.04 13.99
CA THR A 90 2.58 1.01 15.07
C THR A 90 1.79 2.30 14.87
N PRO A 91 0.47 2.32 15.17
CA PRO A 91 -0.36 3.51 14.98
C PRO A 91 0.09 4.70 15.85
N PRO A 92 -0.07 5.96 15.41
CA PRO A 92 -0.57 6.36 14.09
C PRO A 92 0.46 6.11 12.98
N THR A 93 0.06 5.39 11.94
CA THR A 93 0.89 5.03 10.78
C THR A 93 0.02 4.91 9.53
N TYR A 94 0.61 4.49 8.41
CA TYR A 94 -0.07 4.39 7.12
C TYR A 94 -1.23 3.38 7.16
N ALA A 95 -2.45 3.87 6.92
CA ALA A 95 -3.69 3.10 7.10
C ALA A 95 -3.82 1.89 6.16
N MET A 96 -3.12 1.90 5.01
CA MET A 96 -3.21 0.82 4.02
C MET A 96 -2.71 -0.53 4.52
N TYR A 97 -1.88 -0.57 5.57
CA TYR A 97 -1.49 -1.81 6.20
C TYR A 97 -2.71 -2.53 6.79
N SER A 98 -3.53 -1.80 7.56
CA SER A 98 -4.76 -2.36 8.14
C SER A 98 -5.80 -2.71 7.08
N VAL A 99 -5.96 -1.87 6.05
CA VAL A 99 -6.93 -2.13 4.97
C VAL A 99 -6.55 -3.39 4.19
N SER A 100 -5.28 -3.52 3.80
CA SER A 100 -4.80 -4.71 3.09
C SER A 100 -4.95 -5.98 3.93
N ALA A 101 -4.65 -5.90 5.23
CA ALA A 101 -4.83 -7.02 6.14
C ALA A 101 -6.31 -7.42 6.26
N GLN A 102 -7.23 -6.46 6.43
CA GLN A 102 -8.67 -6.72 6.50
C GLN A 102 -9.23 -7.36 5.22
N ILE A 103 -8.78 -6.92 4.05
CA ILE A 103 -9.16 -7.53 2.75
C ILE A 103 -8.73 -9.01 2.70
N ASN A 104 -7.51 -9.29 3.16
CA ASN A 104 -6.95 -10.63 3.15
C ASN A 104 -7.36 -11.47 4.38
N ASP A 105 -8.13 -10.90 5.31
CA ASP A 105 -8.56 -11.55 6.56
C ASP A 105 -7.37 -11.99 7.42
N VAL A 106 -6.36 -11.12 7.46
CA VAL A 106 -5.14 -11.24 8.24
C VAL A 106 -5.27 -10.40 9.50
N GLU A 107 -4.87 -10.97 10.64
CA GLU A 107 -4.87 -10.26 11.92
C GLU A 107 -3.85 -9.11 11.91
N VAL A 108 -4.25 -7.98 12.52
CA VAL A 108 -3.41 -6.80 12.68
C VAL A 108 -3.11 -6.61 14.16
N VAL A 109 -1.89 -6.94 14.56
CA VAL A 109 -1.39 -6.63 15.90
C VAL A 109 -0.98 -5.16 15.92
N LYS A 110 -1.53 -4.39 16.87
CA LYS A 110 -1.23 -2.96 17.01
C LYS A 110 -0.39 -2.74 18.25
N VAL A 111 0.74 -2.05 18.10
CA VAL A 111 1.53 -1.55 19.22
C VAL A 111 1.68 -0.05 19.05
N ASN A 112 0.84 0.72 19.73
CA ASN A 112 0.73 2.15 19.48
C ASN A 112 2.03 2.89 19.81
N LEU A 113 2.25 3.99 19.10
CA LEU A 113 3.29 4.96 19.42
C LEU A 113 2.79 5.89 20.53
N ASP A 114 3.67 6.19 21.48
CA ASP A 114 3.58 7.35 22.34
C ASP A 114 3.79 8.61 21.50
N VAL A 115 2.69 9.34 21.27
CA VAL A 115 2.68 10.60 20.53
C VAL A 115 2.75 11.82 21.46
N GLU A 116 2.82 11.61 22.77
CA GLU A 116 2.96 12.71 23.73
C GLU A 116 4.32 13.37 23.58
N ASP A 117 4.34 14.70 23.66
CA ASP A 117 5.54 15.53 23.57
C ASP A 117 6.43 15.25 22.33
N GLY A 118 5.85 14.69 21.26
CA GLY A 118 6.58 14.37 20.03
C GLY A 118 7.60 13.23 20.19
N LYS A 119 7.43 12.34 21.17
CA LYS A 119 8.37 11.22 21.42
C LYS A 119 8.40 10.19 20.30
N PHE A 120 7.23 9.85 19.74
CA PHE A 120 7.03 8.81 18.73
C PHE A 120 7.72 7.48 19.05
N GLN A 121 7.76 7.10 20.33
CA GLN A 121 8.33 5.83 20.79
C GLN A 121 7.28 4.74 20.85
N ILE A 122 7.68 3.47 20.71
CA ILE A 122 6.76 2.36 20.91
C ILE A 122 6.28 2.37 22.37
N LYS A 123 4.97 2.15 22.58
CA LYS A 123 4.34 2.02 23.89
C LYS A 123 3.87 0.57 24.10
N PRO A 124 4.71 -0.33 24.64
CA PRO A 124 4.34 -1.72 24.84
C PRO A 124 3.39 -1.87 26.04
N GLY A 125 2.34 -2.69 25.91
CA GLY A 125 1.48 -3.09 27.03
C GLY A 125 0.12 -2.37 27.13
N GLU A 126 -0.25 -1.58 26.13
CA GLU A 126 -1.62 -1.09 25.89
C GLU A 126 -2.25 -1.74 24.66
#